data_AF-A0A357BLN8-F1
#
_entry.id   AF-A0A357BLN8-F1
#
_cell.length_a   1.000
_cell.length_b   1.000
_cell.length_c   1.000
_cell.angle_alpha   90.00
_cell.angle_beta   90.00
_cell.angle_gamma   90.00
#
_symmetry.space_group_name_H-M   'P 1'
#
loop_
_entity.id
_entity.type
_entity.pdbx_description
1 polymer ?
#
loop_
_entity_poly.entity_id
_entity_poly.type
_entity_poly.pdbx_seq_one_letter_code
_entity_poly.pdbx_strand_id
1 'polypeptide(L)'
;MTRDQVFLKRLMKDNKGSLLIISLMVVMVMIILGTAFMVLTSNEKRISERQRKTAQAFYIAEAGIERALYDLRRDFLDDVSSPSWADGDIHGYAIGPDTNSFYAIPYMDAALNGGTYNVQLKNVPGGKDIWIQSSGVLGDAVQTIQVYVKMFSVSPWNNAIFAGAGKDGI
;
A
#
# COMPACT_ATOMS: atom_id res chain seq x y z
N MET A 1 23.16 63.67 -54.17
CA MET A 1 22.96 62.25 -53.78
C MET A 1 21.58 61.81 -54.25
N THR A 2 21.53 60.92 -55.23
CA THR A 2 20.33 60.56 -56.00
C THR A 2 19.40 59.64 -55.20
N ARG A 3 18.08 59.85 -55.33
CA ARG A 3 17.01 59.10 -54.63
C ARG A 3 17.15 57.58 -54.77
N ASP A 4 17.77 57.11 -55.85
CA ASP A 4 18.03 55.70 -56.12
C ASP A 4 18.99 55.05 -55.11
N GLN A 5 19.99 55.79 -54.63
CA GLN A 5 20.95 55.30 -53.63
C GLN A 5 20.29 55.08 -52.26
N VAL A 6 19.20 55.82 -51.96
CA VAL A 6 18.44 55.70 -50.71
C VAL A 6 17.48 54.50 -50.75
N PHE A 7 16.90 54.21 -51.93
CA PHE A 7 15.97 53.10 -52.12
C PHE A 7 16.68 51.73 -52.01
N LEU A 8 17.84 51.60 -52.64
CA LEU A 8 18.71 50.41 -52.54
C LEU A 8 19.19 50.15 -51.10
N LYS A 9 19.58 51.20 -50.36
CA LYS A 9 19.93 51.08 -48.93
C LYS A 9 18.76 50.63 -48.04
N ARG A 10 17.51 50.94 -48.45
CA ARG A 10 16.30 50.55 -47.71
C ARG A 10 15.90 49.09 -47.99
N LEU A 11 16.02 48.65 -49.24
CA LEU A 11 15.84 47.25 -49.66
C LEU A 11 16.88 46.32 -49.03
N MET A 12 18.13 46.75 -48.91
CA MET A 12 19.19 45.98 -48.23
C MET A 12 19.03 45.91 -46.69
N LYS A 13 18.09 46.67 -46.11
CA LYS A 13 17.76 46.68 -44.67
C LYS A 13 16.45 45.93 -44.36
N ASP A 14 15.90 45.16 -45.31
CA ASP A 14 14.70 44.36 -45.10
C ASP A 14 15.06 43.04 -44.37
N ASN A 15 15.01 43.06 -43.04
CA ASN A 15 15.18 41.89 -42.16
C ASN A 15 14.00 40.88 -42.23
N LYS A 16 13.14 40.99 -43.24
CA LYS A 16 11.91 40.18 -43.37
C LYS A 16 12.21 38.69 -43.54
N GLY A 17 13.32 38.35 -44.22
CA GLY A 17 13.77 36.97 -44.38
C GLY A 17 14.30 36.35 -43.08
N SER A 18 15.07 37.11 -42.29
CA SER A 18 15.60 36.61 -41.01
C SER A 18 14.50 36.49 -39.94
N LEU A 19 13.49 37.36 -39.98
CA LEU A 19 12.33 37.30 -39.09
C LEU A 19 11.55 35.97 -39.28
N LEU A 20 11.37 35.53 -40.53
CA LEU A 20 10.73 34.25 -40.83
C LEU A 20 11.54 33.08 -40.26
N ILE A 21 12.86 33.06 -40.47
CA ILE A 21 13.74 32.00 -39.96
C ILE A 21 13.69 31.94 -38.42
N ILE A 22 13.80 33.07 -37.74
CA ILE A 22 13.73 33.14 -36.27
C ILE A 22 12.37 32.63 -35.78
N SER A 23 11.27 33.05 -36.41
CA SER A 23 9.92 32.58 -36.03
C SER A 23 9.79 31.06 -36.19
N LEU A 24 10.34 30.49 -37.26
CA LEU A 24 10.33 29.05 -37.49
C LEU A 24 11.17 28.30 -36.46
N MET A 25 12.34 28.84 -36.07
CA MET A 25 13.14 28.26 -35.00
C MET A 25 12.41 28.28 -33.67
N VAL A 26 11.73 29.38 -33.33
CA VAL A 26 10.92 29.47 -32.11
C VAL A 26 9.78 28.45 -32.13
N VAL A 27 9.07 28.33 -33.25
CA VAL A 27 8.01 27.31 -33.42
C VAL A 27 8.58 25.91 -33.29
N MET A 28 9.74 25.63 -33.88
CA MET A 28 10.40 24.33 -33.77
C MET A 28 10.74 23.98 -32.32
N VAL A 29 11.30 24.93 -31.56
CA VAL A 29 11.58 24.75 -30.12
C VAL A 29 10.28 24.52 -29.34
N MET A 30 9.21 25.28 -29.62
CA MET A 30 7.91 25.10 -28.99
C MET A 30 7.30 23.72 -29.27
N ILE A 31 7.46 23.18 -30.48
CA ILE A 31 6.99 21.82 -30.81
C ILE A 31 7.78 20.77 -30.01
N ILE A 32 9.10 20.93 -29.89
CA ILE A 32 9.93 20.00 -29.11
C ILE A 32 9.51 20.02 -27.63
N LEU A 33 9.31 21.21 -27.06
CA LEU A 33 8.85 21.35 -25.67
C LEU A 33 7.43 20.82 -25.48
N GLY A 34 6.51 21.12 -26.41
CA GLY A 34 5.12 20.65 -26.34
C GLY A 34 5.02 19.13 -26.42
N THR A 35 5.81 18.49 -27.29
CA THR A 35 5.86 17.03 -27.39
C THR A 35 6.50 16.39 -26.14
N ALA A 36 7.59 16.96 -25.63
CA ALA A 36 8.20 16.52 -24.38
C ALA A 36 7.22 16.60 -23.20
N PHE A 37 6.47 17.70 -23.08
CA PHE A 37 5.45 17.88 -22.04
C PHE A 37 4.34 16.83 -22.16
N MET A 38 3.85 16.57 -23.37
CA MET A 38 2.80 15.57 -23.60
C MET A 38 3.24 14.15 -23.20
N VAL A 39 4.50 13.79 -23.47
CA VAL A 39 5.08 12.50 -23.04
C VAL A 39 5.17 12.45 -21.52
N LEU A 40 5.65 13.52 -20.88
CA LEU A 40 5.75 13.59 -19.42
C LEU A 40 4.37 13.42 -18.77
N THR A 41 3.36 14.19 -19.18
CA THR A 41 1.99 14.10 -18.65
C THR A 41 1.39 12.70 -18.86
N SER A 42 1.64 12.08 -20.00
CA SER A 42 1.15 10.72 -20.28
C SER A 42 1.77 9.68 -19.34
N ASN A 43 3.06 9.85 -19.02
CA ASN A 43 3.76 8.98 -18.08
C ASN A 43 3.28 9.22 -16.64
N GLU A 44 3.14 10.48 -16.22
CA GLU A 44 2.61 10.83 -14.89
C GLU A 44 1.22 10.25 -14.66
N LYS A 45 0.34 10.32 -15.67
CA LYS A 45 -0.99 9.70 -15.60
C LYS A 45 -0.90 8.19 -15.33
N ARG A 46 -0.06 7.48 -16.09
CA ARG A 46 0.13 6.03 -15.92
C ARG A 46 0.70 5.67 -14.55
N ILE A 47 1.66 6.47 -14.07
CA ILE A 47 2.24 6.30 -12.73
C ILE A 47 1.17 6.52 -11.66
N SER A 48 0.38 7.59 -11.78
CA SER A 48 -0.70 7.91 -10.84
C SER A 48 -1.76 6.82 -10.79
N GLU A 49 -2.18 6.28 -11.94
CA GLU A 49 -3.12 5.16 -12.01
C GLU A 49 -2.57 3.90 -11.32
N ARG A 50 -1.29 3.57 -11.55
CA ARG A 50 -0.62 2.45 -10.86
C ARG A 50 -0.54 2.68 -9.36
N GLN A 51 -0.10 3.86 -8.92
CA GLN A 51 -0.03 4.21 -7.49
C GLN A 51 -1.40 4.11 -6.82
N ARG A 52 -2.47 4.57 -7.48
CA ARG A 52 -3.84 4.43 -6.99
C ARG A 52 -4.23 2.96 -6.82
N LYS A 53 -3.98 2.12 -7.82
CA LYS A 53 -4.27 0.68 -7.72
C LYS A 53 -3.46 0.00 -6.62
N THR A 54 -2.18 0.34 -6.49
CA THR A 54 -1.32 -0.16 -5.40
C THR A 54 -1.86 0.22 -4.03
N ALA A 55 -2.26 1.47 -3.83
CA ALA A 55 -2.87 1.91 -2.58
C ALA A 55 -4.20 1.18 -2.30
N GLN A 56 -5.02 0.96 -3.32
CA GLN A 56 -6.26 0.20 -3.17
C GLN A 56 -6.02 -1.28 -2.84
N ALA A 57 -5.04 -1.93 -3.49
CA ALA A 57 -4.63 -3.30 -3.16
C ALA A 57 -4.11 -3.40 -1.72
N PHE A 58 -3.39 -2.38 -1.23
CA PHE A 58 -2.96 -2.29 0.16
C PHE A 58 -4.15 -2.24 1.13
N TYR A 59 -5.14 -1.38 0.88
CA TYR A 59 -6.35 -1.32 1.73
C TYR A 59 -7.18 -2.60 1.69
N ILE A 60 -7.21 -3.29 0.53
CA ILE A 60 -7.86 -4.60 0.41
C ILE A 60 -7.11 -5.65 1.26
N ALA A 61 -5.77 -5.63 1.25
CA ALA A 61 -4.96 -6.47 2.12
C ALA A 61 -5.21 -6.16 3.60
N GLU A 62 -5.31 -4.89 3.98
CA GLU A 62 -5.60 -4.44 5.35
C GLU A 62 -6.96 -4.95 5.84
N ALA A 63 -7.99 -4.92 4.98
CA ALA A 63 -9.28 -5.52 5.32
C ALA A 63 -9.18 -7.02 5.60
N GLY A 64 -8.31 -7.75 4.90
CA GLY A 64 -8.01 -9.15 5.20
C GLY A 64 -7.31 -9.34 6.56
N ILE A 65 -6.42 -8.42 6.95
CA ILE A 65 -5.82 -8.41 8.29
C ILE A 65 -6.90 -8.19 9.36
N GLU A 66 -7.78 -7.21 9.18
CA GLU A 66 -8.87 -6.94 10.12
C GLU A 66 -9.83 -8.13 10.25
N ARG A 67 -10.10 -8.82 9.14
CA ARG A 67 -10.90 -10.04 9.15
C ARG A 67 -10.23 -11.15 9.94
N ALA A 68 -8.93 -11.34 9.76
CA ALA A 68 -8.15 -12.31 10.52
C ALA A 68 -8.13 -11.97 12.02
N LEU A 69 -7.96 -10.69 12.37
CA LEU A 69 -7.95 -10.22 13.74
C LEU A 69 -9.32 -10.44 14.43
N TYR A 70 -10.40 -10.26 13.68
CA TYR A 70 -11.74 -10.60 14.16
C TYR A 70 -11.85 -12.09 14.51
N ASP A 71 -11.40 -12.98 13.63
CA ASP A 71 -11.45 -14.43 13.88
C ASP A 71 -10.57 -14.83 15.08
N LEU A 72 -9.36 -14.28 15.19
CA LEU A 72 -8.49 -14.47 16.35
C LEU A 72 -9.16 -14.04 17.66
N ARG A 73 -9.85 -12.91 17.64
CA ARG A 73 -10.58 -12.41 18.81
C ARG A 73 -11.78 -13.30 19.14
N ARG A 74 -12.51 -13.77 18.13
CA ARG A 74 -13.66 -14.65 18.30
C ARG A 74 -13.25 -15.99 18.90
N ASP A 75 -12.21 -16.59 18.32
CA ASP A 75 -11.55 -17.80 18.83
C ASP A 75 -11.22 -17.69 20.32
N PHE A 76 -10.53 -16.61 20.68
CA PHE A 76 -10.17 -16.32 22.07
C PHE A 76 -11.38 -16.21 23.02
N LEU A 77 -12.51 -15.66 22.55
CA LEU A 77 -13.71 -15.49 23.37
C LEU A 77 -14.55 -16.79 23.45
N ASP A 78 -14.48 -17.62 22.41
CA ASP A 78 -15.24 -18.86 22.31
C ASP A 78 -14.58 -19.99 23.13
N ASP A 79 -13.25 -19.97 23.33
CA ASP A 79 -12.58 -20.83 24.33
C ASP A 79 -12.62 -20.21 25.74
N VAL A 80 -13.59 -20.66 26.54
CA VAL A 80 -13.81 -20.18 27.91
C VAL A 80 -12.82 -20.80 28.92
N SER A 81 -12.16 -21.90 28.55
CA SER A 81 -11.44 -22.76 29.49
C SER A 81 -9.92 -22.57 29.45
N SER A 82 -9.33 -22.35 28.27
CA SER A 82 -7.89 -22.14 28.11
C SER A 82 -7.51 -21.32 26.87
N PRO A 83 -8.06 -20.11 26.70
CA PRO A 83 -7.88 -19.32 25.48
C PRO A 83 -6.44 -19.28 24.97
N SER A 84 -6.21 -19.77 23.75
CA SER A 84 -4.88 -19.93 23.18
C SER A 84 -4.91 -20.06 21.66
N TRP A 85 -4.21 -19.17 20.95
CA TRP A 85 -4.00 -19.32 19.50
C TRP A 85 -2.98 -20.40 19.12
N ALA A 86 -2.34 -21.04 20.10
CA ALA A 86 -1.31 -22.06 19.89
C ALA A 86 -1.86 -23.50 19.85
N ASP A 87 -3.17 -23.68 19.97
CA ASP A 87 -3.82 -24.99 20.02
C ASP A 87 -4.03 -25.63 18.63
N GLY A 88 -3.78 -24.89 17.55
CA GLY A 88 -3.84 -25.38 16.18
C GLY A 88 -5.21 -25.18 15.50
N ASP A 89 -6.12 -24.42 16.12
CA ASP A 89 -7.37 -24.00 15.51
C ASP A 89 -7.53 -22.49 15.72
N ILE A 90 -8.17 -21.81 14.78
CA ILE A 90 -8.57 -20.41 14.95
C ILE A 90 -9.99 -20.28 14.44
N HIS A 91 -10.94 -20.14 15.37
CA HIS A 91 -12.36 -19.96 15.07
C HIS A 91 -12.95 -21.08 14.19
N GLY A 92 -12.55 -22.33 14.43
CA GLY A 92 -12.94 -23.51 13.66
C GLY A 92 -12.12 -23.73 12.38
N TYR A 93 -11.08 -22.92 12.15
CA TYR A 93 -10.13 -23.11 11.07
C TYR A 93 -8.86 -23.77 11.58
N ALA A 94 -8.66 -25.03 11.18
CA ALA A 94 -7.44 -25.75 11.47
C ALA A 94 -6.24 -25.01 10.86
N ILE A 95 -5.35 -24.52 11.73
CA ILE A 95 -4.04 -24.02 11.35
C ILE A 95 -3.04 -25.10 11.75
N GLY A 96 -2.10 -25.45 10.87
CA GLY A 96 -1.13 -26.46 11.25
C GLY A 96 -0.39 -26.01 12.53
N PRO A 97 -0.11 -26.92 13.48
CA PRO A 97 0.69 -26.57 14.67
C PRO A 97 2.14 -26.21 14.30
N ASP A 98 2.50 -26.31 13.02
CA ASP A 98 3.79 -25.90 12.49
C ASP A 98 3.98 -24.39 12.64
N THR A 99 5.20 -24.06 13.04
CA THR A 99 5.66 -22.69 13.26
C THR A 99 6.49 -22.16 12.09
N ASN A 100 6.76 -23.02 11.10
CA ASN A 100 7.60 -22.71 9.94
C ASN A 100 6.79 -22.17 8.76
N SER A 101 5.52 -22.58 8.62
CA SER A 101 4.74 -22.40 7.39
C SER A 101 3.47 -21.56 7.61
N PHE A 102 3.09 -20.78 6.60
CA PHE A 102 1.80 -20.10 6.57
C PHE A 102 0.70 -21.04 6.07
N TYR A 103 -0.43 -21.01 6.75
CA TYR A 103 -1.63 -21.79 6.46
C TYR A 103 -2.74 -20.87 5.97
N ALA A 104 -3.29 -21.19 4.80
CA ALA A 104 -4.46 -20.52 4.27
C ALA A 104 -5.68 -20.76 5.19
N ILE A 105 -6.36 -19.69 5.56
CA ILE A 105 -7.71 -19.75 6.15
C ILE A 105 -8.75 -19.47 5.05
N PRO A 106 -10.06 -19.71 5.25
CA PRO A 106 -11.07 -19.72 4.16
C PRO A 106 -11.28 -18.41 3.38
N TYR A 107 -10.52 -17.35 3.68
CA TYR A 107 -10.47 -16.13 2.87
C TYR A 107 -9.43 -16.30 1.76
N MET A 108 -9.72 -17.19 0.82
CA MET A 108 -8.97 -17.34 -0.43
C MET A 108 -9.75 -16.63 -1.54
N ASP A 109 -9.16 -15.59 -2.11
CA ASP A 109 -9.74 -14.70 -3.10
C ASP A 109 -11.07 -14.05 -2.66
N ALA A 110 -11.15 -13.68 -1.38
CA ALA A 110 -12.31 -12.99 -0.83
C ALA A 110 -12.49 -11.61 -1.50
N ALA A 111 -13.63 -11.41 -2.18
CA ALA A 111 -13.87 -10.21 -2.96
C ALA A 111 -14.12 -8.98 -2.07
N LEU A 112 -13.45 -7.87 -2.41
CA LEU A 112 -13.66 -6.57 -1.78
C LEU A 112 -13.34 -5.44 -2.74
N ASN A 113 -14.29 -4.52 -2.92
CA ASN A 113 -14.11 -3.27 -3.68
C ASN A 113 -13.52 -3.46 -5.09
N GLY A 114 -13.93 -4.52 -5.80
CA GLY A 114 -13.46 -4.84 -7.15
C GLY A 114 -12.11 -5.56 -7.22
N GLY A 115 -11.47 -5.84 -6.08
CA GLY A 115 -10.31 -6.72 -5.97
C GLY A 115 -10.61 -7.93 -5.07
N THR A 116 -9.56 -8.67 -4.71
CA THR A 116 -9.64 -9.82 -3.82
C THR A 116 -8.55 -9.77 -2.77
N TYR A 117 -8.75 -10.43 -1.63
CA TYR A 117 -7.69 -10.67 -0.66
C TYR A 117 -7.58 -12.14 -0.28
N ASN A 118 -6.37 -12.52 0.10
CA ASN A 118 -6.01 -13.84 0.58
C ASN A 118 -5.42 -13.72 1.99
N VAL A 119 -5.89 -14.51 2.95
CA VAL A 119 -5.37 -14.50 4.33
C VAL A 119 -4.71 -15.82 4.69
N GLN A 120 -3.54 -15.73 5.32
CA GLN A 120 -2.81 -16.86 5.84
C GLN A 120 -2.32 -16.58 7.27
N LEU A 121 -2.28 -17.61 8.09
CA LEU A 121 -1.85 -17.56 9.48
C LEU A 121 -0.64 -18.46 9.70
N LYS A 122 0.27 -18.06 10.61
CA LYS A 122 1.39 -18.91 11.01
C LYS A 122 1.61 -18.81 12.52
N ASN A 123 1.63 -19.97 13.17
CA ASN A 123 1.91 -20.08 14.59
C ASN A 123 3.34 -19.65 14.94
N VAL A 124 3.51 -19.13 16.15
CA VAL A 124 4.82 -18.76 16.70
C VAL A 124 5.23 -19.81 17.74
N PRO A 125 6.50 -20.28 17.73
CA PRO A 125 6.96 -21.24 18.73
C PRO A 125 6.88 -20.65 20.14
N GLY A 126 6.30 -21.41 21.07
CA GLY A 126 6.38 -21.13 22.51
C GLY A 126 5.53 -19.96 23.01
N GLY A 127 4.54 -19.48 22.24
CA GLY A 127 3.72 -18.33 22.64
C GLY A 127 2.27 -18.39 22.17
N LYS A 128 1.44 -17.49 22.73
CA LYS A 128 0.06 -17.20 22.30
C LYS A 128 0.04 -16.15 21.18
N ASP A 129 1.08 -16.14 20.37
CA ASP A 129 1.36 -15.12 19.37
C ASP A 129 1.20 -15.73 17.98
N ILE A 130 0.79 -14.92 17.00
CA ILE A 130 0.54 -15.40 15.65
C ILE A 130 0.98 -14.39 14.60
N TRP A 131 1.50 -14.90 13.49
CA TRP A 131 1.73 -14.11 12.28
C TRP A 131 0.49 -14.16 11.40
N ILE A 132 0.02 -13.01 10.96
CA ILE A 132 -1.02 -12.87 9.95
C ILE A 132 -0.35 -12.35 8.68
N GLN A 133 -0.60 -12.99 7.55
CA GLN A 133 -0.24 -12.48 6.24
C GLN A 133 -1.51 -12.30 5.41
N SER A 134 -1.70 -11.12 4.85
CA SER A 134 -2.80 -10.82 3.94
C SER A 134 -2.27 -10.26 2.63
N SER A 135 -2.71 -10.79 1.51
CA SER A 135 -2.34 -10.33 0.16
C SER A 135 -3.57 -9.82 -0.57
N GLY A 136 -3.62 -8.53 -0.84
CA GLY A 136 -4.66 -7.86 -1.61
C GLY A 136 -4.26 -7.71 -3.08
N VAL A 137 -5.21 -7.95 -3.98
CA VAL A 137 -5.03 -7.95 -5.44
C VAL A 137 -6.09 -7.05 -6.07
N LEU A 138 -5.67 -6.11 -6.92
CA LEU A 138 -6.55 -5.30 -7.76
C LEU A 138 -5.96 -5.16 -9.16
N GLY A 139 -6.47 -5.97 -10.09
CA GLY A 139 -5.94 -6.04 -11.45
C GLY A 139 -4.49 -6.52 -11.46
N ASP A 140 -3.58 -5.64 -11.89
CA ASP A 140 -2.13 -5.87 -11.94
C ASP A 140 -1.39 -5.46 -10.65
N ALA A 141 -2.07 -4.80 -9.71
CA ALA A 141 -1.49 -4.40 -8.44
C ALA A 141 -1.70 -5.48 -7.38
N VAL A 142 -0.61 -5.91 -6.74
CA VAL A 142 -0.63 -6.83 -5.60
C VAL A 142 0.12 -6.18 -4.45
N GLN A 143 -0.43 -6.26 -3.24
CA GLN A 143 0.22 -5.81 -2.01
C GLN A 143 0.03 -6.86 -0.91
N THR A 144 1.11 -7.18 -0.21
CA THR A 144 1.10 -8.15 0.88
C THR A 144 1.51 -7.47 2.17
N ILE A 145 0.69 -7.60 3.20
CA ILE A 145 0.92 -7.11 4.55
C ILE A 145 1.15 -8.32 5.46
N GLN A 146 2.17 -8.25 6.30
CA GLN A 146 2.41 -9.23 7.35
C GLN A 146 2.44 -8.53 8.70
N VAL A 147 1.63 -9.01 9.64
CA VAL A 147 1.48 -8.45 10.99
C VAL A 147 1.80 -9.53 12.01
N TYR A 148 2.50 -9.11 13.07
CA TYR A 148 2.74 -9.94 14.24
C TYR A 148 1.75 -9.54 15.34
N VAL A 149 0.92 -10.48 15.78
CA VAL A 149 -0.11 -10.23 16.79
C VAL A 149 0.26 -10.96 18.07
N LYS A 150 0.22 -10.20 19.18
CA LYS A 150 0.43 -10.70 20.54
C LYS A 150 -0.84 -10.59 21.34
N MET A 151 -1.08 -11.59 22.17
CA MET A 151 -2.17 -11.56 23.12
C MET A 151 -1.68 -10.99 24.46
N PHE A 152 -2.39 -10.00 25.01
CA PHE A 152 -2.11 -9.43 26.34
C PHE A 152 -3.35 -9.47 27.23
N SER A 153 -3.19 -9.86 28.50
CA SER A 153 -4.26 -9.75 29.49
C SER A 153 -4.41 -8.32 29.96
N VAL A 154 -5.60 -7.73 29.78
CA VAL A 154 -5.94 -6.38 30.25
C VAL A 154 -6.61 -6.39 31.62
N SER A 155 -6.71 -7.54 32.30
CA SER A 155 -7.32 -7.64 33.62
C SER A 155 -6.61 -6.71 34.61
N PRO A 156 -7.33 -5.83 35.33
CA PRO A 156 -6.73 -5.00 36.37
C PRO A 156 -6.04 -5.85 37.44
N TRP A 157 -6.55 -7.05 37.73
CA TRP A 157 -5.97 -7.98 38.70
C TRP A 157 -4.68 -8.64 38.22
N ASN A 158 -4.43 -8.70 36.91
CA ASN A 158 -3.16 -9.21 36.38
C ASN A 158 -2.12 -8.10 36.19
N ASN A 159 -2.55 -6.84 36.24
CA ASN A 159 -1.70 -5.68 35.94
C ASN A 159 -1.49 -4.75 37.14
N ALA A 160 -2.23 -4.94 38.23
CA ALA A 160 -2.05 -4.17 39.46
C ALA A 160 -0.92 -4.76 40.32
N ILE A 161 -0.12 -3.88 40.90
CA ILE A 161 0.80 -4.23 41.98
C ILE A 161 -0.04 -4.34 43.25
N PHE A 162 -0.19 -5.56 43.76
CA PHE A 162 -0.80 -5.79 45.07
C PHE A 162 0.29 -5.79 46.13
N ALA A 163 0.34 -4.73 46.94
CA ALA A 163 0.97 -4.81 48.25
C ALA A 163 0.06 -5.67 49.13
N GLY A 164 0.36 -6.97 49.23
CA GLY A 164 -0.40 -7.89 50.07
C GLY A 164 -0.45 -7.43 51.54
N ALA A 165 -1.46 -7.90 52.27
CA ALA A 165 -1.54 -7.70 53.72
C ALA A 165 -0.24 -8.17 54.38
N GLY A 166 0.34 -7.29 55.21
CA GLY A 166 1.57 -7.57 55.93
C GLY A 166 1.47 -8.91 56.66
N LYS A 167 2.42 -9.78 56.36
CA LYS A 167 2.70 -10.99 57.14
C LYS A 167 2.73 -10.61 58.62
N ASP A 168 1.88 -11.24 59.41
CA ASP A 168 1.77 -11.08 60.85
C ASP A 168 3.14 -10.99 61.52
N GLY A 169 3.38 -9.85 62.17
CA GLY A 169 4.38 -9.75 63.22
C GLY A 169 3.73 -10.11 64.54
N ILE A 170 3.76 -11.39 64.90
CA ILE A 170 3.80 -11.89 66.29
C ILE A 170 4.73 -13.10 66.31
#